data_AF-A0A2G0CJU2-F1
#
_entry.id   AF-A0A2G0CJU2-F1
#
_cell.length_a   1.000
_cell.length_b   1.000
_cell.length_c   1.000
_cell.angle_alpha   90.00
_cell.angle_beta   90.00
_cell.angle_gamma   90.00
#
_symmetry.space_group_name_H-M   'P 1'
#
loop_
_entity.id
_entity.type
_entity.pdbx_description
1 polymer ?
#
loop_
_entity_poly.entity_id
_entity_poly.type
_entity_poly.pdbx_seq_one_letter_code
_entity_poly.pdbx_strand_id
1 'polypeptide(L)'
;MSKTVFLILLASFLTMLILALVIYLVWRQRSSGSLPSKISDRDLLLRLSREPDGFLTPDRLSKSTQLTKGEARSRLMRLAMAGLLDQGYNRRLVSHYTLREPLDDREPPDLSVDPFLTVDDLLLLFKRYDFRPRDQDLIMATGLPLAMIRREMKYFASEGVVDILYLSAGYGKQSQRTYVLQEPYRSQPDAFRRRASRDDLELREILRNDNYIV
;
A
#
# COMPACT_ATOMS: atom_id res chain seq x y z
N MET A 1 -30.28 -28.83 37.25
CA MET A 1 -29.59 -27.55 37.01
C MET A 1 -30.66 -26.49 36.77
N SER A 2 -30.73 -25.41 37.55
CA SER A 2 -31.76 -24.39 37.34
C SER A 2 -31.51 -23.62 36.04
N LYS A 3 -32.58 -23.14 35.39
CA LYS A 3 -32.49 -22.31 34.17
C LYS A 3 -31.56 -21.11 34.39
N THR A 4 -31.51 -20.57 35.60
CA THR A 4 -30.61 -19.49 36.02
C THR A 4 -29.14 -19.91 35.98
N VAL A 5 -28.77 -21.09 36.48
CA VAL A 5 -27.39 -21.59 36.43
C VAL A 5 -26.94 -21.85 34.99
N PHE A 6 -27.83 -22.35 34.13
CA PHE A 6 -27.53 -22.53 32.71
C PHE A 6 -27.28 -21.20 31.98
N LEU A 7 -28.10 -20.17 32.23
CA LEU A 7 -27.93 -18.84 31.65
C LEU A 7 -26.61 -18.18 32.07
N ILE A 8 -26.20 -18.33 33.33
CA ILE A 8 -24.93 -17.81 33.84
C ILE A 8 -23.74 -18.49 33.17
N LEU A 9 -23.78 -19.82 33.01
CA LEU A 9 -22.72 -20.56 32.31
C LEU A 9 -22.62 -20.19 30.84
N LEU A 10 -23.76 -20.00 30.16
CA LEU A 10 -23.78 -19.58 28.75
C LEU A 10 -23.22 -18.17 28.57
N ALA A 11 -23.57 -17.24 29.45
CA ALA A 11 -23.05 -15.87 29.42
C ALA A 11 -21.53 -15.83 29.66
N SER A 12 -21.02 -16.62 30.61
CA SER A 12 -19.59 -16.75 30.90
C SER A 12 -18.80 -17.34 29.73
N PHE A 13 -19.36 -18.35 29.05
CA PHE A 13 -18.74 -18.90 27.86
C PHE A 13 -18.68 -17.89 26.70
N LEU A 14 -19.77 -17.13 26.49
CA LEU A 14 -19.83 -16.13 25.43
C LEU A 14 -18.84 -14.98 25.67
N THR A 15 -18.70 -14.50 26.90
CA THR A 15 -17.73 -13.45 27.24
C THR A 15 -16.29 -13.94 27.07
N MET A 16 -15.99 -15.19 27.42
CA MET A 16 -14.67 -15.79 27.17
C MET A 16 -14.35 -15.85 25.66
N LEU A 17 -15.33 -16.20 24.84
CA LEU A 17 -15.18 -16.31 23.38
C LEU A 17 -14.97 -14.93 22.73
N ILE A 18 -15.70 -13.91 23.18
CA ILE A 18 -15.51 -12.51 22.76
C ILE A 18 -14.12 -12.03 23.19
N LEU A 19 -13.68 -12.30 24.42
CA LEU A 19 -12.37 -11.90 24.91
C LEU A 19 -11.24 -12.56 24.09
N ALA A 20 -11.35 -13.85 23.80
CA ALA A 20 -10.40 -14.56 22.94
C ALA A 20 -10.36 -13.98 21.52
N LEU A 21 -11.52 -13.61 20.96
CA LEU A 21 -11.62 -12.95 19.67
C LEU A 21 -10.95 -11.57 19.67
N VAL A 22 -11.17 -10.76 20.71
CA VAL A 22 -10.53 -9.45 20.87
C VAL A 22 -9.02 -9.60 21.00
N ILE A 23 -8.53 -10.52 21.83
CA ILE A 23 -7.09 -10.82 21.98
C ILE A 23 -6.50 -11.23 20.63
N TYR A 24 -7.19 -12.11 19.88
CA TYR A 24 -6.76 -12.52 18.55
C TYR A 24 -6.70 -11.35 17.56
N LEU A 25 -7.70 -10.46 17.56
CA LEU A 25 -7.73 -9.28 16.70
C LEU A 25 -6.62 -8.28 17.05
N VAL A 26 -6.37 -8.04 18.34
CA VAL A 26 -5.29 -7.18 18.83
C VAL A 26 -3.92 -7.77 18.49
N TRP A 27 -3.73 -9.07 18.69
CA TRP A 27 -2.48 -9.76 18.34
C TRP A 27 -2.23 -9.74 16.83
N ARG A 28 -3.27 -9.91 16.01
CA ARG A 28 -3.23 -9.77 14.56
C ARG A 28 -2.86 -8.34 14.15
N GLN A 29 -3.44 -7.32 14.80
CA GLN A 29 -3.11 -5.92 14.54
C GLN A 29 -1.68 -5.56 14.95
N ARG A 30 -1.20 -6.04 16.10
CA ARG A 30 0.18 -5.82 16.56
C ARG A 30 1.22 -6.51 15.68
N SER A 31 0.91 -7.68 15.13
CA SER A 31 1.76 -8.37 14.15
C SER A 31 1.78 -7.67 12.77
N SER A 32 0.86 -6.74 12.54
CA SER A 32 0.88 -5.81 11.39
C SER A 32 1.46 -4.43 11.72
N GLY A 33 1.96 -4.23 12.96
CA GLY A 33 2.72 -3.06 13.35
C GLY A 33 4.08 -3.06 12.65
N SER A 34 4.31 -2.03 11.84
CA SER A 34 5.52 -1.76 11.09
C SER A 34 6.77 -1.80 11.99
N LEU A 35 7.45 -2.95 12.01
CA LEU A 35 8.89 -2.99 12.27
C LEU A 35 9.57 -2.03 11.26
N PRO A 36 10.63 -1.31 11.66
CA PRO A 36 11.47 -0.57 10.72
C PRO A 36 11.80 -1.49 9.54
N SER A 37 11.44 -1.09 8.32
CA SER A 37 11.41 -2.03 7.21
C SER A 37 12.83 -2.50 6.89
N LYS A 38 13.06 -3.82 6.92
CA LYS A 38 14.34 -4.45 6.55
C LYS A 38 14.72 -4.28 5.08
N ILE A 39 13.76 -3.84 4.25
CA ILE A 39 13.89 -3.46 2.84
C ILE A 39 12.63 -2.65 2.50
N SER A 40 12.69 -1.55 1.75
CA SER A 40 11.47 -0.82 1.32
C SER A 40 10.76 -1.53 0.16
N ASP A 41 9.52 -1.14 -0.16
CA ASP A 41 8.83 -1.70 -1.33
C ASP A 41 9.54 -1.27 -2.63
N ARG A 42 10.03 -0.02 -2.70
CA ARG A 42 10.86 0.48 -3.80
C ARG A 42 12.13 -0.33 -3.97
N ASP A 43 12.88 -0.57 -2.89
CA ASP A 43 14.12 -1.36 -2.93
C ASP A 43 13.86 -2.80 -3.35
N LEU A 44 12.73 -3.38 -2.92
CA LEU A 44 12.33 -4.72 -3.32
C LEU A 44 12.05 -4.80 -4.83
N LEU A 45 11.35 -3.81 -5.39
CA LEU A 45 11.09 -3.73 -6.83
C LEU A 45 12.39 -3.52 -7.62
N LEU A 46 13.23 -2.56 -7.20
CA LEU A 46 14.56 -2.30 -7.79
C LEU A 46 15.48 -3.51 -7.72
N ARG A 47 15.41 -4.28 -6.64
CA ARG A 47 16.15 -5.52 -6.52
C ARG A 47 15.66 -6.53 -7.54
N LEU A 48 14.35 -6.73 -7.62
CA LEU A 48 13.74 -7.67 -8.55
C LEU A 48 14.06 -7.34 -10.01
N SER A 49 14.12 -6.06 -10.39
CA SER A 49 14.50 -5.64 -11.76
C SER A 49 15.96 -5.95 -12.10
N ARG A 50 16.81 -6.18 -11.09
CA ARG A 50 18.25 -6.48 -11.24
C ARG A 50 18.57 -7.97 -11.06
N GLU A 51 17.57 -8.81 -10.80
CA GLU A 51 17.79 -10.25 -10.71
C GLU A 51 18.12 -10.81 -12.10
N PRO A 52 19.22 -11.57 -12.28
CA PRO A 52 19.66 -12.04 -13.60
C PRO A 52 18.66 -13.00 -14.25
N ASP A 53 17.94 -13.77 -13.44
CA ASP A 53 16.92 -14.70 -13.91
C ASP A 53 15.56 -14.00 -14.19
N GLY A 54 15.43 -12.70 -13.88
CA GLY A 54 14.21 -11.93 -14.02
C GLY A 54 13.09 -12.26 -13.01
N PHE A 55 13.34 -13.15 -12.05
CA PHE A 55 12.38 -13.54 -11.02
C PHE A 55 13.01 -13.66 -9.63
N LEU A 56 12.16 -13.58 -8.60
CA LEU A 56 12.53 -13.81 -7.21
C LEU A 56 11.63 -14.86 -6.56
N THR A 57 12.20 -15.61 -5.63
CA THR A 57 11.45 -16.55 -4.77
C THR A 57 11.51 -16.09 -3.31
N PRO A 58 10.54 -16.45 -2.47
CA PRO A 58 10.58 -16.11 -1.04
C PRO A 58 11.86 -16.59 -0.34
N ASP A 59 12.40 -17.74 -0.78
CA ASP A 59 13.65 -18.30 -0.24
C ASP A 59 14.86 -17.41 -0.55
N ARG A 60 15.03 -17.03 -1.84
CA ARG A 60 16.10 -16.12 -2.28
C ARG A 60 15.98 -14.75 -1.61
N LEU A 61 14.77 -14.21 -1.50
CA LEU A 61 14.54 -12.93 -0.83
C LEU A 61 14.92 -13.01 0.66
N SER A 62 14.55 -14.08 1.36
CA SER A 62 14.89 -14.25 2.78
C SER A 62 16.38 -14.43 3.05
N LYS A 63 17.11 -15.07 2.13
CA LYS A 63 18.57 -15.26 2.26
C LYS A 63 19.38 -13.98 2.07
N SER A 64 18.79 -13.02 1.37
CA SER A 64 19.50 -11.84 0.89
C SER A 64 18.99 -10.53 1.48
N THR A 65 18.03 -10.63 2.39
CA THR A 65 17.50 -9.55 3.22
C THR A 65 17.41 -10.06 4.64
N GLN A 66 17.02 -9.22 5.58
CA GLN A 66 16.79 -9.68 6.95
C GLN A 66 15.40 -10.30 7.15
N LEU A 67 14.61 -10.47 6.09
CA LEU A 67 13.25 -11.03 6.18
C LEU A 67 13.29 -12.53 6.44
N THR A 68 12.39 -13.02 7.29
CA THR A 68 12.08 -14.44 7.36
C THR A 68 11.42 -14.90 6.05
N LYS A 69 11.47 -16.21 5.78
CA LYS A 69 10.81 -16.80 4.59
C LYS A 69 9.31 -16.53 4.55
N GLY A 70 8.65 -16.51 5.71
CA GLY A 70 7.23 -16.17 5.84
C GLY A 70 6.93 -14.71 5.49
N GLU A 71 7.73 -13.78 6.01
CA GLU A 71 7.62 -12.35 5.69
C GLU A 71 7.89 -12.08 4.21
N ALA A 72 8.94 -12.69 3.65
CA ALA A 72 9.26 -12.60 2.23
C ALA A 72 8.10 -13.09 1.36
N ARG A 73 7.50 -14.24 1.69
CA ARG A 73 6.32 -14.77 0.99
C ARG A 73 5.13 -13.82 1.09
N SER A 74 4.81 -13.35 2.30
CA SER A 74 3.69 -12.44 2.54
C SER A 74 3.85 -11.13 1.75
N ARG A 75 5.08 -10.58 1.71
CA ARG A 75 5.37 -9.33 1.02
C ARG A 75 5.27 -9.47 -0.50
N LEU A 76 5.89 -10.50 -1.08
CA LEU A 76 5.79 -10.79 -2.52
C LEU A 76 4.35 -11.06 -2.93
N MET A 77 3.60 -11.81 -2.12
CA MET A 77 2.18 -12.06 -2.36
C MET A 77 1.37 -10.76 -2.35
N ARG A 78 1.63 -9.86 -1.40
CA ARG A 78 0.95 -8.56 -1.31
C ARG A 78 1.18 -7.71 -2.56
N LEU A 79 2.41 -7.66 -3.06
CA LEU A 79 2.73 -6.93 -4.30
C LEU A 79 2.10 -7.61 -5.54
N ALA A 80 2.03 -8.94 -5.57
CA ALA A 80 1.35 -9.68 -6.63
C ALA A 80 -0.17 -9.43 -6.64
N MET A 81 -0.82 -9.49 -5.47
CA MET A 81 -2.24 -9.16 -5.31
C MET A 81 -2.54 -7.69 -5.63
N ALA A 82 -1.55 -6.81 -5.45
CA ALA A 82 -1.65 -5.42 -5.84
C ALA A 82 -1.48 -5.18 -7.36
N GLY A 83 -1.13 -6.22 -8.11
CA GLY A 83 -0.94 -6.15 -9.55
C GLY A 83 0.42 -5.61 -9.99
N LEU A 84 1.39 -5.51 -9.07
CA LEU A 84 2.76 -5.05 -9.38
C LEU A 84 3.63 -6.22 -9.83
N LEU A 85 3.36 -7.42 -9.31
CA LEU A 85 4.07 -8.63 -9.67
C LEU A 85 3.14 -9.64 -10.34
N ASP A 86 3.69 -10.40 -11.27
CA ASP A 86 3.09 -11.66 -11.71
C ASP A 86 3.64 -12.81 -10.87
N GLN A 87 2.77 -13.80 -10.62
CA GLN A 87 3.12 -14.99 -9.84
C GLN A 87 3.02 -16.23 -10.73
N GLY A 88 4.14 -16.92 -10.88
CA GLY A 88 4.23 -18.24 -11.51
C GLY A 88 4.56 -19.33 -10.50
N TYR A 89 4.37 -20.58 -10.91
CA TYR A 89 4.75 -21.77 -10.14
C TYR A 89 5.58 -22.70 -11.02
N ASN A 90 6.58 -23.35 -10.44
CA ASN A 90 7.26 -24.45 -11.09
C ASN A 90 6.54 -25.80 -10.82
N ARG A 91 7.04 -26.90 -11.40
CA ARG A 91 6.51 -28.27 -11.17
C ARG A 91 6.49 -28.70 -9.70
N ARG A 92 7.29 -28.06 -8.84
CA ARG A 92 7.36 -28.31 -7.39
C ARG A 92 6.48 -27.35 -6.59
N LEU A 93 5.59 -26.60 -7.25
CA LEU A 93 4.69 -25.60 -6.65
C LEU A 93 5.42 -24.49 -5.90
N VAL A 94 6.67 -24.21 -6.25
CA VAL A 94 7.43 -23.08 -5.70
C VAL A 94 6.99 -21.82 -6.43
N SER A 95 6.57 -20.80 -5.66
CA SER A 95 6.19 -19.49 -6.21
C SER A 95 7.40 -18.72 -6.73
N HIS A 96 7.29 -18.22 -7.95
CA HIS A 96 8.24 -17.32 -8.61
C HIS A 96 7.51 -16.01 -8.90
N TYR A 97 8.15 -14.89 -8.61
CA TYR A 97 7.56 -13.56 -8.76
C TYR A 97 8.39 -12.74 -9.75
N THR A 98 7.72 -12.12 -10.72
CA THR A 98 8.32 -11.29 -11.77
C THR A 98 7.65 -9.92 -11.75
N LEU A 99 8.37 -8.86 -12.15
CA LEU A 99 7.73 -7.57 -12.40
C LEU A 99 6.68 -7.74 -13.49
N ARG A 100 5.48 -7.20 -13.27
CA ARG A 100 4.45 -7.19 -14.31
C ARG A 100 4.77 -6.15 -15.39
N GLU A 101 5.26 -5.01 -14.94
CA GLU A 101 5.57 -3.85 -15.77
C GLU A 101 7.01 -3.42 -15.49
N PRO A 102 7.76 -2.95 -16.51
CA PRO A 102 9.09 -2.40 -16.28
C PRO A 102 9.03 -1.23 -15.29
N LEU A 103 10.09 -1.07 -14.49
CA LEU A 103 10.20 0.09 -13.60
C LEU A 103 10.51 1.33 -14.43
N ASP A 104 9.93 2.46 -14.04
CA ASP A 104 10.38 3.76 -14.54
C ASP A 104 11.79 4.06 -14.00
N ASP A 105 12.70 4.41 -14.89
CA ASP A 105 14.11 4.69 -14.62
C ASP A 105 14.39 6.20 -14.45
N ARG A 106 13.38 7.05 -14.66
CA ARG A 106 13.49 8.50 -14.45
C ARG A 106 13.83 8.83 -12.99
N GLU A 107 14.64 9.87 -12.80
CA GLU A 107 15.04 10.34 -11.47
C GLU A 107 13.84 10.79 -10.61
N PRO A 108 13.75 10.42 -9.32
CA PRO A 108 12.66 10.83 -8.45
C PRO A 108 12.42 12.33 -8.51
N PRO A 109 11.14 12.79 -8.58
CA PRO A 109 10.85 14.22 -8.52
C PRO A 109 11.25 14.81 -7.17
N ASP A 110 11.53 16.10 -7.15
CA ASP A 110 11.67 16.86 -5.91
C ASP A 110 10.27 17.08 -5.32
N LEU A 111 9.97 16.33 -4.27
CA LEU A 111 8.69 16.36 -3.55
C LEU A 111 8.83 17.22 -2.29
N SER A 112 7.69 17.60 -1.71
CA SER A 112 7.65 18.29 -0.43
C SER A 112 8.40 17.50 0.66
N VAL A 113 8.91 18.24 1.64
CA VAL A 113 9.58 17.65 2.83
C VAL A 113 8.58 17.13 3.86
N ASP A 114 7.29 17.27 3.60
CA ASP A 114 6.22 16.90 4.52
C ASP A 114 6.11 15.36 4.63
N PRO A 115 5.65 14.83 5.78
CA PRO A 115 5.58 13.38 6.00
C PRO A 115 4.42 12.69 5.27
N PHE A 116 3.75 13.38 4.35
CA PHE A 116 2.61 12.94 3.55
C PHE A 116 2.66 13.63 2.18
N LEU A 117 2.01 13.04 1.17
CA LEU A 117 1.87 13.70 -0.13
C LEU A 117 0.96 14.93 -0.02
N THR A 118 1.45 16.09 -0.45
CA THR A 118 0.65 17.32 -0.60
C THR A 118 -0.13 17.32 -1.91
N VAL A 119 -1.06 18.26 -2.08
CA VAL A 119 -1.75 18.47 -3.37
C VAL A 119 -0.76 18.86 -4.46
N ASP A 120 0.28 19.63 -4.14
CA ASP A 120 1.31 20.01 -5.10
C ASP A 120 2.15 18.80 -5.56
N ASP A 121 2.51 17.91 -4.62
CA ASP A 121 3.18 16.65 -4.93
C ASP A 121 2.32 15.79 -5.86
N LEU A 122 1.03 15.67 -5.56
CA LEU A 122 0.06 14.99 -6.40
C LEU A 122 0.05 15.55 -7.82
N LEU A 123 -0.09 16.87 -7.98
CA LEU A 123 -0.13 17.48 -9.31
C LEU A 123 1.17 17.24 -10.08
N LEU A 124 2.32 17.28 -9.41
CA LEU A 124 3.63 16.96 -10.00
C LEU A 124 3.72 15.50 -10.43
N LEU A 125 3.34 14.56 -9.56
CA LEU A 125 3.34 13.13 -9.82
C LEU A 125 2.39 12.78 -10.97
N PHE A 126 1.19 13.34 -10.99
CA PHE A 126 0.22 13.08 -12.05
C PHE A 126 0.70 13.64 -13.38
N LYS A 127 1.19 14.88 -13.43
CA LYS A 127 1.75 15.46 -14.67
C LYS A 127 2.89 14.60 -15.22
N ARG A 128 3.72 14.03 -14.35
CA ARG A 128 4.86 13.19 -14.73
C ARG A 128 4.45 11.86 -15.38
N TYR A 129 3.34 11.28 -14.95
CA TYR A 129 2.86 9.97 -15.39
C TYR A 129 1.60 10.09 -16.26
N ASP A 130 1.57 11.10 -17.15
CA ASP A 130 0.48 11.33 -18.12
C ASP A 130 -0.91 11.34 -17.50
N PHE A 131 -1.00 11.88 -16.27
CA PHE A 131 -2.19 12.00 -15.44
C PHE A 131 -2.85 10.67 -15.06
N ARG A 132 -2.10 9.57 -15.17
CA ARG A 132 -2.56 8.20 -14.88
C ARG A 132 -1.53 7.36 -14.12
N PRO A 133 -0.96 7.85 -13.00
CA PRO A 133 0.00 7.07 -12.24
C PRO A 133 -0.63 5.77 -11.70
N ARG A 134 0.16 4.70 -11.68
CA ARG A 134 -0.15 3.43 -11.03
C ARG A 134 0.53 3.34 -9.67
N ASP A 135 0.13 2.36 -8.86
CA ASP A 135 0.78 2.04 -7.59
C ASP A 135 2.32 1.92 -7.74
N GLN A 136 2.80 1.24 -8.80
CA GLN A 136 4.24 1.08 -9.08
C GLN A 136 4.94 2.41 -9.32
N ASP A 137 4.34 3.28 -10.13
CA ASP A 137 4.90 4.57 -10.53
C ASP A 137 5.06 5.49 -9.31
N LEU A 138 4.07 5.47 -8.41
CA LEU A 138 4.09 6.22 -7.15
C LEU A 138 5.12 5.68 -6.15
N ILE A 139 5.29 4.37 -6.05
CA ILE A 139 6.36 3.78 -5.20
C ILE A 139 7.73 4.22 -5.70
N MET A 140 7.92 4.19 -7.02
CA MET A 140 9.22 4.55 -7.61
C MET A 140 9.54 6.04 -7.45
N ALA A 141 8.55 6.92 -7.60
CA ALA A 141 8.74 8.36 -7.45
C ALA A 141 8.90 8.80 -5.99
N THR A 142 8.11 8.25 -5.07
CA THR A 142 8.04 8.74 -3.69
C THR A 142 8.93 7.96 -2.72
N GLY A 143 9.26 6.70 -3.04
CA GLY A 143 9.89 5.78 -2.09
C GLY A 143 8.97 5.30 -0.97
N LEU A 144 7.71 5.75 -0.93
CA LEU A 144 6.77 5.39 0.12
C LEU A 144 6.31 3.93 -0.04
N PRO A 145 6.02 3.23 1.08
CA PRO A 145 5.44 1.90 1.03
C PRO A 145 4.07 1.91 0.35
N LEU A 146 3.73 0.80 -0.32
CA LEU A 146 2.45 0.66 -1.03
C LEU A 146 1.24 0.95 -0.12
N ALA A 147 1.32 0.54 1.15
CA ALA A 147 0.25 0.77 2.12
C ALA A 147 0.02 2.27 2.40
N MET A 148 1.08 3.06 2.44
CA MET A 148 1.02 4.51 2.66
C MET A 148 0.45 5.23 1.45
N ILE A 149 0.97 4.92 0.25
CA ILE A 149 0.44 5.47 -1.02
C ILE A 149 -1.06 5.20 -1.13
N ARG A 150 -1.49 3.96 -0.91
CA ARG A 150 -2.91 3.60 -1.00
C ARG A 150 -3.78 4.29 0.03
N ARG A 151 -3.25 4.56 1.22
CA ARG A 151 -3.95 5.32 2.26
C ARG A 151 -4.16 6.77 1.80
N GLU A 152 -3.11 7.41 1.31
CA GLU A 152 -3.15 8.80 0.86
C GLU A 152 -4.03 8.96 -0.37
N MET A 153 -3.89 8.11 -1.38
CA MET A 153 -4.78 8.15 -2.56
C MET A 153 -6.25 7.90 -2.21
N LYS A 154 -6.53 7.10 -1.17
CA LYS A 154 -7.90 6.91 -0.67
C LYS A 154 -8.45 8.17 0.00
N TYR A 155 -7.62 8.88 0.75
CA TYR A 155 -7.98 10.18 1.33
C TYR A 155 -8.28 11.20 0.22
N PHE A 156 -7.39 11.34 -0.76
CA PHE A 156 -7.62 12.24 -1.89
C PHE A 156 -8.83 11.87 -2.74
N ALA A 157 -9.19 10.59 -2.77
CA ALA A 157 -10.42 10.15 -3.41
C ALA A 157 -11.68 10.52 -2.62
N SER A 158 -11.65 10.49 -1.28
CA SER A 158 -12.79 10.95 -0.47
C SER A 158 -12.98 12.46 -0.56
N GLU A 159 -11.90 13.22 -0.73
CA GLU A 159 -11.94 14.67 -0.94
C GLU A 159 -12.29 15.08 -2.39
N GLY A 160 -12.56 14.12 -3.28
CA GLY A 160 -12.91 14.39 -4.67
C GLY A 160 -11.76 14.97 -5.51
N VAL A 161 -10.51 14.79 -5.09
CA VAL A 161 -9.32 15.21 -5.84
C VAL A 161 -8.92 14.17 -6.89
N VAL A 162 -9.00 12.89 -6.52
CA VAL A 162 -8.56 11.76 -7.33
C VAL A 162 -9.71 10.75 -7.49
N ASP A 163 -9.80 10.09 -8.64
CA ASP A 163 -10.59 8.88 -8.80
C ASP A 163 -9.68 7.64 -8.90
N ILE A 164 -10.17 6.51 -8.40
CA ILE A 164 -9.43 5.24 -8.35
C ILE A 164 -10.03 4.27 -9.35
N LEU A 165 -9.33 4.07 -10.46
CA LEU A 165 -9.72 3.15 -11.51
C LEU A 165 -9.05 1.80 -11.32
N TYR A 166 -9.80 0.73 -11.64
CA TYR A 166 -9.31 -0.64 -11.65
C TYR A 166 -9.24 -1.13 -13.08
N LEU A 167 -8.03 -1.18 -13.64
CA LEU A 167 -7.80 -1.68 -14.99
C LEU A 167 -7.65 -3.20 -14.93
N SER A 168 -8.53 -3.90 -15.63
CA SER A 168 -8.42 -5.34 -15.83
C SER A 168 -7.32 -5.63 -16.85
N ALA A 169 -6.34 -6.46 -16.47
CA ALA A 169 -5.24 -6.88 -17.35
C ALA A 169 -5.59 -8.13 -18.19
N GLY A 170 -6.89 -8.47 -18.31
CA GLY A 170 -7.36 -9.66 -19.02
C GLY A 170 -7.63 -10.86 -18.11
N TYR A 171 -8.06 -11.97 -18.70
CA TYR A 171 -8.52 -13.16 -17.97
C TYR A 171 -7.41 -13.73 -17.06
N GLY A 172 -7.72 -13.91 -15.78
CA GLY A 172 -6.83 -14.53 -14.79
C GLY A 172 -5.73 -13.61 -14.22
N LYS A 173 -5.61 -12.36 -14.67
CA LYS A 173 -4.66 -11.39 -14.11
C LYS A 173 -5.32 -10.51 -13.06
N GLN A 174 -4.56 -10.17 -12.01
CA GLN A 174 -5.02 -9.21 -10.99
C GLN A 174 -5.20 -7.83 -11.63
N SER A 175 -6.27 -7.12 -11.26
CA SER A 175 -6.47 -5.75 -11.72
C SER A 175 -5.38 -4.84 -11.16
N GLN A 176 -4.95 -3.87 -11.97
CA GLN A 176 -4.06 -2.82 -11.53
C GLN A 176 -4.87 -1.59 -11.16
N ARG A 177 -4.44 -0.90 -10.11
CA ARG A 177 -4.99 0.40 -9.75
C ARG A 177 -4.28 1.49 -10.55
N THR A 178 -5.08 2.41 -11.06
CA THR A 178 -4.63 3.62 -11.72
C THR A 178 -5.41 4.78 -11.13
N TYR A 179 -4.72 5.90 -10.94
CA TYR A 179 -5.30 7.09 -10.33
C TYR A 179 -5.47 8.17 -11.39
N VAL A 180 -6.59 8.91 -11.34
CA VAL A 180 -6.84 10.04 -12.26
C VAL A 180 -7.31 11.27 -11.49
N LEU A 181 -6.87 12.47 -11.87
CA LEU A 181 -7.38 13.70 -11.26
C LEU A 181 -8.83 13.93 -11.68
N GLN A 182 -9.67 14.30 -10.72
CA GLN A 182 -11.02 14.77 -11.00
C GLN A 182 -11.00 16.23 -11.45
N GLU A 183 -12.11 16.67 -12.06
CA GLU A 183 -12.34 18.09 -12.27
C GLU A 183 -12.67 18.77 -10.93
N PRO A 184 -12.19 20.00 -10.67
CA PRO A 184 -11.46 20.89 -11.58
C PRO A 184 -9.91 20.75 -11.54
N TYR A 185 -9.37 19.87 -10.71
CA TYR A 185 -7.90 19.69 -10.54
C TYR A 185 -7.19 19.30 -11.83
N ARG A 186 -7.89 18.61 -12.74
CA ARG A 186 -7.39 18.26 -14.07
C ARG A 186 -7.31 19.45 -15.03
N SER A 187 -8.35 20.29 -15.10
CA SER A 187 -8.43 21.39 -16.07
C SER A 187 -7.81 22.71 -15.59
N GLN A 188 -7.73 22.94 -14.28
CA GLN A 188 -7.24 24.20 -13.70
C GLN A 188 -6.19 24.00 -12.59
N PRO A 189 -5.12 23.21 -12.80
CA PRO A 189 -4.17 22.86 -11.75
C PRO A 189 -3.58 24.08 -11.02
N ASP A 190 -3.20 25.14 -11.73
CA ASP A 190 -2.58 26.35 -11.14
C ASP A 190 -3.53 27.20 -10.29
N ALA A 191 -4.86 27.05 -10.46
CA ALA A 191 -5.84 27.73 -9.62
C ALA A 191 -5.94 27.08 -8.22
N PHE A 192 -5.69 25.77 -8.15
CA PHE A 192 -5.75 24.99 -6.90
C PHE A 192 -4.41 24.97 -6.15
N ARG A 193 -3.27 25.12 -6.83
CA ARG A 193 -1.98 25.37 -6.17
C ARG A 193 -2.01 26.56 -5.21
N ARG A 194 -2.80 27.60 -5.55
CA ARG A 194 -2.98 28.80 -4.70
C ARG A 194 -3.94 28.60 -3.53
N ARG A 195 -4.72 27.51 -3.50
CA ARG A 195 -5.59 27.12 -2.37
C ARG A 195 -4.99 26.00 -1.52
N ALA A 196 -4.09 25.19 -2.09
CA ALA A 196 -3.45 24.04 -1.46
C ALA A 196 -2.87 24.36 -0.07
N SER A 197 -2.29 25.55 0.13
CA SER A 197 -1.77 25.95 1.44
C SER A 197 -2.81 25.94 2.58
N ARG A 198 -4.10 26.04 2.26
CA ARG A 198 -5.21 25.98 3.24
C ARG A 198 -5.71 24.55 3.46
N ASP A 199 -5.74 23.74 2.40
CA ASP A 199 -6.17 22.34 2.46
C ASP A 199 -5.06 21.45 3.09
N ASP A 200 -3.78 21.78 2.86
CA ASP A 200 -2.62 21.14 3.50
C ASP A 200 -2.60 21.40 5.02
N LEU A 201 -3.17 22.51 5.49
CA LEU A 201 -3.33 22.83 6.93
C LEU A 201 -4.39 21.94 7.59
N GLU A 202 -5.52 21.69 6.92
CA GLU A 202 -6.53 20.73 7.39
C GLU A 202 -5.99 19.29 7.39
N LEU A 203 -5.24 18.90 6.36
CA LEU A 203 -4.58 17.60 6.28
C LEU A 203 -3.56 17.40 7.42
N ARG A 204 -2.78 18.44 7.73
CA ARG A 204 -1.85 18.44 8.85
C ARG A 204 -2.54 18.36 10.21
N GLU A 205 -3.70 18.99 10.39
CA GLU A 205 -4.49 18.88 11.63
C GLU A 205 -5.14 17.51 11.81
N ILE A 206 -5.64 16.89 10.73
CA ILE A 206 -6.20 15.53 10.76
C ILE A 206 -5.10 14.51 11.14
N LEU A 207 -3.92 14.61 10.52
CA LEU A 207 -2.79 13.71 10.80
C LEU A 207 -2.20 13.90 12.21
N ARG A 208 -2.26 15.12 12.77
CA ARG A 208 -1.85 15.41 14.15
C ARG A 208 -2.86 14.88 15.18
N ASN A 209 -4.16 15.04 14.92
CA ASN A 209 -5.22 14.58 15.82
C ASN A 209 -5.30 13.06 15.94
N ASP A 210 -4.91 12.33 14.88
CA ASP A 210 -4.87 10.88 14.89
C ASP A 210 -3.55 10.27 15.45
N ASN A 211 -2.67 11.08 16.07
CA ASN A 211 -1.37 10.67 16.66
C ASN A 211 -0.39 10.02 15.66
N TYR A 212 -0.35 10.48 14.40
CA TYR A 212 0.54 9.93 13.38
C TYR A 212 1.76 10.80 13.05
N ILE A 213 1.88 11.97 13.67
CA ILE A 213 3.04 12.85 13.62
C ILE A 213 3.23 13.42 15.04
N VAL A 214 4.46 13.37 15.58
CA VAL A 214 4.84 14.10 16.81
C VAL A 214 5.32 15.49 16.41
#